data_AF-T2KTQ4-F1
#
_entry.id   AF-T2KTQ4-F1
#
_cell.length_a   1.000
_cell.length_b   1.000
_cell.length_c   1.000
_cell.angle_alpha   90.00
_cell.angle_beta   90.00
_cell.angle_gamma   90.00
#
_symmetry.space_group_name_H-M   'P 1'
#
loop_
_entity.id
_entity.type
_entity.pdbx_description
1 polymer ?
#
loop_
_entity_poly.entity_id
_entity_poly.type
_entity_poly.pdbx_seq_one_letter_code
_entity_poly.pdbx_strand_id
1 'polypeptide(L)'
;NTGTTVSGSTHGEHVAGIIAANGTVADGATGTSKASVYVKGVAPEAQILAMQVIDDFPDENANDISRAIHDAVALGANAIQMSLGIGVTEQDLTDEEQAAVQYATEHGVFVSISAGNSAIAGSIIGSKTPNDISTAYAPKNDSTIGDPGAAASAMTVAAETSATGADSQMDGFSSWGPMADYTLKPDISAPGDNVTSTAIDPATNTQTYAVESGTSMAGPFNAGAALLVMQKIKATQPDLTGADLVKAVKLALMNAAEPMKDINYPDTYISPRRQGAGQIDVAKAGDLTVSAEGNNDAGSVSLGKIGKTTTFTVTLTNHGKTAQNYTVDTNGGPLTQVRDASNGNTVHDQ
;
A
#
# COMPACT_ATOMS: atom_id res chain seq x y z
N ASN A 1 12.48 -5.51 18.48
CA ASN A 1 12.61 -6.94 18.82
C ASN A 1 11.23 -7.54 18.96
N THR A 2 10.66 -7.89 17.82
CA THR A 2 9.36 -8.55 17.65
C THR A 2 9.39 -10.02 18.11
N GLY A 3 10.53 -10.54 18.55
CA GLY A 3 10.73 -11.96 18.82
C GLY A 3 10.87 -12.70 17.50
N THR A 4 12.08 -13.13 17.16
CA THR A 4 12.33 -13.93 15.97
C THR A 4 11.64 -15.28 16.10
N THR A 5 10.75 -15.60 15.17
CA THR A 5 10.00 -16.86 15.21
C THR A 5 10.06 -17.67 13.91
N VAL A 6 10.93 -17.26 12.98
CA VAL A 6 11.48 -18.10 11.90
C VAL A 6 13.00 -18.00 11.99
N SER A 7 13.71 -19.13 12.01
CA SER A 7 15.17 -19.12 12.12
C SER A 7 15.79 -18.47 10.87
N GLY A 8 16.29 -17.24 11.01
CA GLY A 8 17.04 -16.54 9.96
C GLY A 8 16.26 -15.55 9.10
N SER A 9 14.97 -15.29 9.40
CA SER A 9 14.18 -14.26 8.71
C SER A 9 14.17 -12.94 9.48
N THR A 10 14.49 -11.83 8.80
CA THR A 10 14.47 -10.46 9.34
C THR A 10 13.27 -9.64 8.90
N HIS A 11 12.46 -10.18 7.98
CA HIS A 11 11.45 -9.43 7.25
C HIS A 11 10.42 -8.77 8.17
N GLY A 12 9.87 -9.52 9.14
CA GLY A 12 8.91 -8.97 10.11
C GLY A 12 9.51 -7.85 10.98
N GLU A 13 10.79 -7.92 11.34
CA GLU A 13 11.47 -6.84 12.08
C GLU A 13 11.71 -5.62 11.18
N HIS A 14 12.03 -5.82 9.90
CA HIS A 14 12.19 -4.74 8.91
C HIS A 14 10.88 -3.98 8.73
N VAL A 15 9.79 -4.73 8.50
CA VAL A 15 8.42 -4.21 8.40
C VAL A 15 8.03 -3.43 9.67
N ALA A 16 8.21 -4.03 10.86
CA ALA A 16 7.87 -3.37 12.12
C ALA A 16 8.68 -2.07 12.34
N GLY A 17 9.94 -2.05 11.92
CA GLY A 17 10.78 -0.86 12.01
C GLY A 17 10.30 0.30 11.16
N ILE A 18 9.78 0.04 9.96
CA ILE A 18 9.20 1.06 9.08
C ILE A 18 7.98 1.69 9.76
N ILE A 19 7.16 0.90 10.46
CA ILE A 19 5.99 1.39 11.18
C ILE A 19 6.42 2.23 12.38
N ALA A 20 7.22 1.68 13.30
CA ALA A 20 7.35 2.23 14.65
C ALA A 20 8.76 2.19 15.27
N ALA A 21 9.84 2.04 14.49
CA ALA A 21 11.17 2.20 15.06
C ALA A 21 11.30 3.57 15.75
N ASN A 22 11.89 3.61 16.94
CA ASN A 22 12.08 4.84 17.71
C ASN A 22 13.54 5.03 18.12
N GLY A 23 14.44 4.89 17.15
CA GLY A 23 15.87 5.18 17.37
C GLY A 23 16.06 6.63 17.82
N THR A 24 16.87 6.84 18.86
CA THR A 24 17.18 8.17 19.41
C THR A 24 18.68 8.46 19.47
N VAL A 25 19.49 7.41 19.37
CA VAL A 25 20.94 7.45 19.26
C VAL A 25 21.32 6.56 18.10
N ALA A 26 22.45 6.84 17.46
CA ALA A 26 23.01 5.91 16.49
C ALA A 26 23.44 4.63 17.23
N ASP A 27 22.53 3.67 17.28
CA ASP A 27 22.72 2.28 17.63
C ASP A 27 22.39 1.45 16.37
N GLY A 28 22.99 0.27 16.22
CA GLY A 28 22.95 -0.48 14.96
C GLY A 28 24.33 -1.01 14.64
N ALA A 29 24.70 -2.10 15.31
CA ALA A 29 26.01 -2.70 15.11
C ALA A 29 26.03 -3.45 13.77
N THR A 30 26.92 -3.04 12.89
CA THR A 30 27.64 -3.99 12.04
C THR A 30 29.11 -3.97 12.50
N GLY A 31 29.46 -4.88 13.41
CA GLY A 31 30.82 -5.00 13.93
C GLY A 31 31.24 -3.99 15.00
N THR A 32 32.55 -3.74 15.13
CA THR A 32 33.19 -3.02 16.25
C THR A 32 33.16 -1.49 16.15
N SER A 33 32.44 -0.92 15.19
CA SER A 33 32.37 0.53 14.96
C SER A 33 31.02 1.09 15.43
N LYS A 34 31.04 2.27 16.07
CA LYS A 34 29.79 2.97 16.45
C LYS A 34 28.98 3.27 15.19
N ALA A 35 27.67 2.98 15.22
CA ALA A 35 26.75 3.42 14.18
C ALA A 35 26.79 4.96 14.05
N SER A 36 26.62 5.47 12.82
CA SER A 36 26.53 6.91 12.53
C SER A 36 25.09 7.37 12.24
N VAL A 37 24.15 6.44 12.12
CA VAL A 37 22.74 6.66 11.79
C VAL A 37 21.84 5.80 12.68
N TYR A 38 20.58 6.20 12.82
CA TYR A 38 19.51 5.43 13.44
C TYR A 38 18.27 5.48 12.55
N VAL A 39 17.38 4.51 12.70
CA VAL A 39 16.11 4.47 11.96
C VAL A 39 14.95 4.93 12.84
N LYS A 40 14.03 5.66 12.23
CA LYS A 40 12.78 6.12 12.86
C LYS A 40 11.62 5.77 11.94
N GLY A 41 10.68 5.00 12.45
CA GLY A 41 9.47 4.63 11.74
C GLY A 41 8.53 5.82 11.57
N VAL A 42 7.50 5.62 10.75
CA VAL A 42 6.51 6.66 10.46
C VAL A 42 5.72 7.05 11.71
N ALA A 43 5.34 6.08 12.54
CA ALA A 43 4.62 6.25 13.82
C ALA A 43 5.48 5.74 15.00
N PRO A 44 6.54 6.46 15.39
CA PRO A 44 7.58 5.98 16.31
C PRO A 44 7.11 5.75 17.75
N GLU A 45 5.99 6.33 18.17
CA GLU A 45 5.42 6.15 19.50
C GLU A 45 4.29 5.11 19.52
N ALA A 46 4.04 4.42 18.40
CA ALA A 46 3.08 3.34 18.33
C ALA A 46 3.62 2.07 19.01
N GLN A 47 2.72 1.31 19.63
CA GLN A 47 3.04 -0.03 20.14
C GLN A 47 2.90 -1.06 19.00
N ILE A 48 3.74 -2.09 19.00
CA ILE A 48 3.71 -3.18 18.03
C ILE A 48 3.12 -4.44 18.67
N LEU A 49 2.12 -5.02 18.03
CA LEU A 49 1.65 -6.39 18.26
C LEU A 49 2.18 -7.25 17.11
N ALA A 50 3.12 -8.15 17.39
CA ALA A 50 3.70 -9.04 16.39
C ALA A 50 2.91 -10.36 16.36
N MET A 51 2.25 -10.63 15.23
CA MET A 51 1.55 -11.89 14.97
C MET A 51 2.26 -12.61 13.83
N GLN A 52 2.91 -13.73 14.12
CA GLN A 52 3.50 -14.55 13.07
C GLN A 52 2.46 -15.56 12.56
N VAL A 53 2.27 -15.56 11.24
CA VAL A 53 1.31 -16.43 10.54
C VAL A 53 1.93 -17.26 9.41
N ILE A 54 3.23 -17.06 9.14
CA ILE A 54 4.01 -17.84 8.18
C ILE A 54 5.22 -18.42 8.93
N ASP A 55 5.47 -19.72 8.77
CA ASP A 55 6.57 -20.44 9.40
C ASP A 55 7.73 -20.71 8.39
N ASP A 56 8.60 -21.68 8.69
CA ASP A 56 9.72 -22.06 7.81
C ASP A 56 9.25 -22.62 6.45
N PHE A 57 7.97 -22.97 6.31
CA PHE A 57 7.32 -23.27 5.04
C PHE A 57 6.49 -22.06 4.61
N PRO A 58 6.79 -21.43 3.47
CA PRO A 58 6.13 -20.20 3.02
C PRO A 58 4.74 -20.48 2.41
N ASP A 59 3.97 -21.38 3.02
CA ASP A 59 2.59 -21.63 2.63
C ASP A 59 1.68 -20.77 3.50
N GLU A 60 1.06 -19.78 2.84
CA GLU A 60 0.04 -18.93 3.45
C GLU A 60 -1.19 -19.77 3.81
N ASN A 61 -1.59 -19.73 5.08
CA ASN A 61 -2.80 -20.39 5.56
C ASN A 61 -3.85 -19.36 5.94
N ALA A 62 -4.91 -19.29 5.15
CA ALA A 62 -6.03 -18.36 5.34
C ALA A 62 -6.60 -18.40 6.77
N ASN A 63 -6.62 -19.58 7.43
CA ASN A 63 -7.13 -19.70 8.78
C ASN A 63 -6.20 -19.07 9.82
N ASP A 64 -4.88 -19.21 9.67
CA ASP A 64 -3.90 -18.62 10.58
C ASP A 64 -3.92 -17.08 10.46
N ILE A 65 -4.03 -16.56 9.23
CA ILE A 65 -4.19 -15.13 8.95
C ILE A 65 -5.48 -14.59 9.55
N SER A 66 -6.61 -15.22 9.24
CA SER A 66 -7.92 -14.82 9.75
C SER A 66 -7.93 -14.76 11.28
N ARG A 67 -7.42 -15.79 11.95
CA ARG A 67 -7.34 -15.83 13.42
C ARG A 67 -6.42 -14.74 13.98
N ALA A 68 -5.27 -14.50 13.37
CA ALA A 68 -4.37 -13.42 13.79
C ALA A 68 -5.01 -12.03 13.64
N ILE A 69 -5.81 -11.82 12.58
CA ILE A 69 -6.59 -10.59 12.40
C ILE A 69 -7.60 -10.43 13.54
N HIS A 70 -8.38 -11.48 13.84
CA HIS A 70 -9.34 -11.47 14.94
C HIS A 70 -8.68 -11.21 16.30
N ASP A 71 -7.54 -11.85 16.57
CA ASP A 71 -6.78 -11.66 17.81
C ASP A 71 -6.21 -10.23 17.91
N ALA A 72 -5.68 -9.67 16.81
CA ALA A 72 -5.21 -8.29 16.78
C ALA A 72 -6.33 -7.28 17.08
N VAL A 73 -7.53 -7.49 16.54
CA VAL A 73 -8.72 -6.69 16.86
C VAL A 73 -9.08 -6.83 18.33
N ALA A 74 -9.14 -8.06 18.86
CA ALA A 74 -9.48 -8.33 20.26
C ALA A 74 -8.46 -7.72 21.25
N LEU A 75 -7.18 -7.66 20.86
CA LEU A 75 -6.11 -7.02 21.62
C LEU A 75 -6.06 -5.49 21.48
N GLY A 76 -6.93 -4.91 20.65
CA GLY A 76 -7.12 -3.46 20.53
C GLY A 76 -6.17 -2.77 19.55
N ALA A 77 -5.71 -3.47 18.50
CA ALA A 77 -4.93 -2.85 17.44
C ALA A 77 -5.68 -1.67 16.78
N ASN A 78 -4.97 -0.62 16.38
CA ASN A 78 -5.55 0.48 15.58
C ASN A 78 -5.30 0.31 14.09
N ALA A 79 -4.22 -0.38 13.73
CA ALA A 79 -3.93 -0.77 12.37
C ALA A 79 -3.31 -2.17 12.35
N ILE A 80 -3.56 -2.91 11.28
CA ILE A 80 -2.94 -4.19 10.96
C ILE A 80 -2.17 -3.98 9.66
N GLN A 81 -0.92 -4.45 9.63
CA GLN A 81 -0.11 -4.49 8.43
C GLN A 81 0.09 -5.95 8.04
N MET A 82 -0.09 -6.28 6.76
CA MET A 82 0.18 -7.60 6.21
C MET A 82 1.06 -7.49 4.96
N SER A 83 2.32 -7.92 5.09
CA SER A 83 3.29 -8.05 3.98
C SER A 83 3.29 -9.47 3.42
N LEU A 84 2.11 -9.98 3.08
CA LEU A 84 1.88 -11.34 2.58
C LEU A 84 0.82 -11.31 1.48
N GLY A 85 0.70 -12.41 0.76
CA GLY A 85 -0.40 -12.63 -0.16
C GLY A 85 -0.13 -13.73 -1.18
N ILE A 86 -1.18 -14.50 -1.46
CA ILE A 86 -1.15 -15.59 -2.44
C ILE A 86 -2.25 -15.46 -3.50
N GLY A 87 -1.95 -16.05 -4.66
CA GLY A 87 -2.90 -16.20 -5.75
C GLY A 87 -3.26 -14.89 -6.45
N VAL A 88 -4.09 -14.99 -7.49
CA VAL A 88 -4.80 -13.86 -8.07
C VAL A 88 -6.27 -14.18 -7.89
N THR A 89 -7.02 -13.22 -7.37
CA THR A 89 -8.37 -13.43 -6.87
C THR A 89 -9.31 -12.30 -7.32
N GLU A 90 -10.55 -12.34 -6.86
CA GLU A 90 -11.56 -11.30 -7.02
C GLU A 90 -12.11 -10.92 -5.65
N GLN A 91 -12.89 -9.85 -5.57
CA GLN A 91 -13.52 -9.48 -4.30
C GLN A 91 -14.62 -10.47 -3.96
N ASP A 92 -14.44 -11.25 -2.89
CA ASP A 92 -15.40 -12.25 -2.44
C ASP A 92 -15.35 -12.41 -0.92
N LEU A 93 -16.45 -12.05 -0.23
CA LEU A 93 -16.55 -12.22 1.22
C LEU A 93 -16.80 -13.68 1.66
N THR A 94 -16.89 -14.64 0.72
CA THR A 94 -16.80 -16.06 1.06
C THR A 94 -15.36 -16.53 1.22
N ASP A 95 -14.38 -15.73 0.78
CA ASP A 95 -12.98 -15.91 1.14
C ASP A 95 -12.75 -15.56 2.62
N GLU A 96 -12.04 -16.45 3.32
CA GLU A 96 -11.85 -16.36 4.77
C GLU A 96 -10.99 -15.15 5.16
N GLU A 97 -10.00 -14.80 4.34
CA GLU A 97 -9.07 -13.72 4.62
C GLU A 97 -9.72 -12.37 4.36
N GLN A 98 -10.44 -12.24 3.23
CA GLN A 98 -11.21 -11.04 2.93
C GLN A 98 -12.31 -10.79 3.97
N ALA A 99 -13.00 -11.84 4.44
CA ALA A 99 -13.98 -11.73 5.51
C ALA A 99 -13.36 -11.27 6.84
N ALA A 100 -12.16 -11.76 7.19
CA ALA A 100 -11.44 -11.33 8.38
C ALA A 100 -10.97 -9.86 8.28
N VAL A 101 -10.51 -9.44 7.10
CA VAL A 101 -10.18 -8.03 6.82
C VAL A 101 -11.41 -7.15 7.00
N GLN A 102 -12.55 -7.55 6.44
CA GLN A 102 -13.81 -6.83 6.61
C GLN A 102 -14.16 -6.71 8.10
N TYR A 103 -14.08 -7.81 8.86
CA TYR A 103 -14.29 -7.80 10.30
C TYR A 103 -13.41 -6.77 11.02
N ALA A 104 -12.11 -6.71 10.72
CA ALA A 104 -11.19 -5.75 11.34
C ALA A 104 -11.58 -4.30 11.05
N THR A 105 -11.90 -3.99 9.80
CA THR A 105 -12.28 -2.63 9.40
C THR A 105 -13.60 -2.18 10.04
N GLU A 106 -14.59 -3.08 10.17
CA GLU A 106 -15.85 -2.80 10.88
C GLU A 106 -15.64 -2.48 12.36
N HIS A 107 -14.59 -3.05 12.97
CA HIS A 107 -14.19 -2.79 14.36
C HIS A 107 -13.25 -1.58 14.50
N GLY A 108 -13.05 -0.79 13.45
CA GLY A 108 -12.27 0.44 13.50
C GLY A 108 -10.76 0.24 13.37
N VAL A 109 -10.34 -0.94 12.89
CA VAL A 109 -8.94 -1.27 12.67
C VAL A 109 -8.60 -1.07 11.20
N PHE A 110 -7.66 -0.18 10.90
CA PHE A 110 -7.21 0.05 9.53
C PHE A 110 -6.33 -1.11 9.06
N VAL A 111 -6.59 -1.66 7.86
CA VAL A 111 -5.79 -2.78 7.34
C VAL A 111 -4.99 -2.34 6.13
N SER A 112 -3.66 -2.41 6.23
CA SER A 112 -2.70 -2.09 5.16
C SER A 112 -2.08 -3.38 4.62
N ILE A 113 -2.21 -3.64 3.33
CA ILE A 113 -1.76 -4.87 2.69
C ILE A 113 -0.84 -4.54 1.52
N SER A 114 0.28 -5.23 1.40
CA SER A 114 1.21 -5.07 0.27
C SER A 114 0.58 -5.59 -1.03
N ALA A 115 0.74 -4.86 -2.14
CA ALA A 115 0.14 -5.26 -3.43
C ALA A 115 0.75 -6.54 -4.02
N GLY A 116 1.98 -6.91 -3.63
CA GLY A 116 2.73 -8.04 -4.19
C GLY A 116 3.81 -7.59 -5.18
N ASN A 117 4.78 -8.46 -5.48
CA ASN A 117 5.98 -8.12 -6.24
C ASN A 117 6.07 -8.83 -7.61
N SER A 118 4.92 -9.05 -8.28
CA SER A 118 4.82 -9.82 -9.51
C SER A 118 4.48 -8.99 -10.76
N ALA A 119 4.50 -7.66 -10.65
CA ALA A 119 4.26 -6.72 -11.73
C ALA A 119 2.92 -6.97 -12.47
N ILE A 120 2.97 -7.51 -13.69
CA ILE A 120 1.80 -7.91 -14.47
C ILE A 120 1.98 -9.35 -14.95
N ALA A 121 0.89 -10.06 -15.23
CA ALA A 121 0.96 -11.42 -15.72
C ALA A 121 1.80 -11.51 -17.03
N GLY A 122 2.84 -12.34 -16.99
CA GLY A 122 3.80 -12.51 -18.10
C GLY A 122 4.83 -11.38 -18.23
N SER A 123 5.01 -10.56 -17.19
CA SER A 123 6.05 -9.52 -17.16
C SER A 123 7.46 -10.11 -17.17
N ILE A 124 8.36 -9.40 -17.84
CA ILE A 124 9.80 -9.55 -17.76
C ILE A 124 10.35 -8.20 -17.30
N ILE A 125 10.88 -8.17 -16.08
CA ILE A 125 11.49 -6.96 -15.49
C ILE A 125 12.92 -6.84 -16.02
N GLY A 126 13.31 -5.64 -16.47
CA GLY A 126 14.70 -5.32 -16.81
C GLY A 126 15.10 -5.46 -18.30
N SER A 127 14.23 -5.15 -19.25
CA SER A 127 14.63 -5.17 -20.68
C SER A 127 15.42 -3.93 -21.11
N LYS A 128 15.30 -2.77 -20.42
CA LYS A 128 15.98 -1.51 -20.76
C LYS A 128 16.38 -0.62 -19.57
N THR A 129 15.51 -0.47 -18.57
CA THR A 129 15.83 0.19 -17.29
C THR A 129 15.34 -0.66 -16.10
N PRO A 130 15.85 -0.45 -14.87
CA PRO A 130 15.50 -1.29 -13.71
C PRO A 130 14.01 -1.33 -13.35
N ASN A 131 13.24 -0.31 -13.74
CA ASN A 131 11.86 -0.07 -13.30
C ASN A 131 10.82 -0.16 -14.43
N ASP A 132 11.26 -0.57 -15.62
CA ASP A 132 10.38 -0.82 -16.76
C ASP A 132 9.72 -2.19 -16.68
N ILE A 133 8.45 -2.23 -17.11
CA ILE A 133 7.66 -3.44 -17.20
C ILE A 133 7.47 -3.76 -18.68
N SER A 134 8.16 -4.79 -19.15
CA SER A 134 7.96 -5.36 -20.48
C SER A 134 7.22 -6.68 -20.37
N THR A 135 6.57 -7.13 -21.43
CA THR A 135 5.85 -8.40 -21.40
C THR A 135 5.84 -9.06 -22.77
N ALA A 136 5.97 -10.38 -22.76
CA ALA A 136 5.93 -11.22 -23.96
C ALA A 136 4.50 -11.70 -24.29
N TYR A 137 3.52 -11.46 -23.42
CA TYR A 137 2.16 -11.99 -23.56
C TYR A 137 1.09 -10.96 -23.18
N ALA A 138 -0.03 -10.95 -23.90
CA ALA A 138 -1.17 -10.08 -23.63
C ALA A 138 -2.34 -10.89 -23.06
N PRO A 139 -2.41 -11.09 -21.73
CA PRO A 139 -3.56 -11.75 -21.12
C PRO A 139 -4.79 -10.83 -21.17
N LYS A 140 -5.98 -11.42 -20.97
CA LYS A 140 -7.23 -10.67 -20.90
C LYS A 140 -7.36 -9.82 -19.62
N ASN A 141 -6.77 -10.30 -18.52
CA ASN A 141 -6.55 -9.58 -17.29
C ASN A 141 -5.09 -9.81 -16.89
N ASP A 142 -4.35 -8.74 -16.64
CA ASP A 142 -2.92 -8.73 -16.38
C ASP A 142 -2.57 -8.57 -14.89
N SER A 143 -3.57 -8.65 -14.00
CA SER A 143 -3.39 -8.46 -12.57
C SER A 143 -2.58 -9.58 -11.90
N THR A 144 -1.84 -9.16 -10.89
CA THR A 144 -1.08 -10.05 -10.00
C THR A 144 -1.30 -9.73 -8.52
N ILE A 145 -2.35 -8.97 -8.19
CA ILE A 145 -2.73 -8.70 -6.80
C ILE A 145 -3.49 -9.93 -6.27
N GLY A 146 -3.06 -10.42 -5.12
CA GLY A 146 -3.63 -11.60 -4.47
C GLY A 146 -4.44 -11.28 -3.22
N ASP A 147 -4.94 -12.34 -2.58
CA ASP A 147 -5.51 -12.25 -1.24
C ASP A 147 -4.40 -12.08 -0.21
N PRO A 148 -4.65 -11.43 0.94
CA PRO A 148 -5.85 -10.67 1.28
C PRO A 148 -5.93 -9.27 0.62
N GLY A 149 -4.98 -8.91 -0.23
CA GLY A 149 -4.87 -7.60 -0.90
C GLY A 149 -6.05 -7.27 -1.83
N ALA A 150 -6.88 -8.23 -2.20
CA ALA A 150 -8.11 -8.00 -2.96
C ALA A 150 -9.22 -7.36 -2.13
N ALA A 151 -9.22 -7.58 -0.81
CA ALA A 151 -10.29 -7.15 0.08
C ALA A 151 -10.65 -5.67 -0.11
N ALA A 152 -11.92 -5.40 -0.40
CA ALA A 152 -12.42 -4.05 -0.70
C ALA A 152 -12.16 -3.07 0.45
N SER A 153 -12.29 -3.54 1.69
CA SER A 153 -12.15 -2.73 2.89
C SER A 153 -10.69 -2.45 3.28
N ALA A 154 -9.72 -3.26 2.86
CA ALA A 154 -8.28 -2.98 3.04
C ALA A 154 -7.77 -1.82 2.16
N MET A 155 -6.64 -1.25 2.58
CA MET A 155 -5.78 -0.41 1.73
C MET A 155 -4.65 -1.26 1.16
N THR A 156 -4.65 -1.48 -0.15
CA THR A 156 -3.63 -2.26 -0.87
C THR A 156 -2.59 -1.31 -1.43
N VAL A 157 -1.31 -1.56 -1.13
CA VAL A 157 -0.25 -0.55 -1.27
C VAL A 157 0.80 -1.00 -2.28
N ALA A 158 0.96 -0.19 -3.32
CA ALA A 158 1.98 -0.34 -4.34
C ALA A 158 3.32 0.24 -3.89
N ALA A 159 4.41 -0.24 -4.49
CA ALA A 159 5.76 0.22 -4.20
C ALA A 159 6.25 1.26 -5.19
N GLU A 160 6.88 2.29 -4.66
CA GLU A 160 7.56 3.33 -5.42
C GLU A 160 8.87 3.77 -4.75
N THR A 161 9.68 4.50 -5.51
CA THR A 161 10.90 5.12 -4.99
C THR A 161 10.54 6.34 -4.17
N SER A 162 11.21 6.60 -3.05
CA SER A 162 10.89 7.74 -2.19
C SER A 162 11.21 9.14 -2.79
N ALA A 163 11.43 9.23 -4.11
CA ALA A 163 11.70 10.47 -4.80
C ALA A 163 10.40 11.25 -5.05
N THR A 164 10.48 12.57 -5.21
CA THR A 164 9.32 13.46 -5.39
C THR A 164 9.33 14.14 -6.76
N GLY A 165 8.15 14.37 -7.34
CA GLY A 165 8.01 15.14 -8.57
C GLY A 165 8.51 14.39 -9.81
N ALA A 166 9.38 15.02 -10.59
CA ALA A 166 9.88 14.43 -11.85
C ALA A 166 10.80 13.21 -11.65
N ASP A 167 11.32 13.03 -10.43
CA ASP A 167 12.21 11.93 -10.07
C ASP A 167 11.45 10.75 -9.42
N SER A 168 10.16 10.93 -9.09
CA SER A 168 9.29 9.88 -8.56
C SER A 168 9.09 8.77 -9.58
N GLN A 169 9.23 7.51 -9.16
CA GLN A 169 9.03 6.38 -10.05
C GLN A 169 8.38 5.20 -9.34
N MET A 170 7.38 4.60 -9.99
CA MET A 170 6.84 3.32 -9.53
C MET A 170 7.85 2.19 -9.75
N ASP A 171 7.93 1.28 -8.79
CA ASP A 171 8.77 0.10 -8.93
C ASP A 171 8.29 -0.80 -10.07
N GLY A 172 9.24 -1.42 -10.78
CA GLY A 172 8.96 -2.35 -11.87
C GLY A 172 8.34 -3.66 -11.39
N PHE A 173 8.59 -4.06 -10.14
CA PHE A 173 8.06 -5.29 -9.55
C PHE A 173 6.67 -5.12 -8.92
N SER A 174 6.24 -3.90 -8.59
CA SER A 174 4.97 -3.68 -7.87
C SER A 174 3.80 -4.23 -8.68
N SER A 175 2.98 -5.07 -8.07
CA SER A 175 1.83 -5.72 -8.73
C SER A 175 0.76 -4.72 -9.16
N TRP A 176 0.12 -5.02 -10.28
CA TRP A 176 -0.94 -4.19 -10.85
C TRP A 176 -2.30 -4.86 -10.70
N GLY A 177 -3.34 -4.02 -10.71
CA GLY A 177 -4.71 -4.42 -11.02
C GLY A 177 -5.06 -4.21 -12.50
N PRO A 178 -6.37 -4.13 -12.82
CA PRO A 178 -7.48 -4.24 -11.88
C PRO A 178 -7.69 -5.70 -11.48
N MET A 179 -8.40 -5.96 -10.38
CA MET A 179 -8.74 -7.33 -9.98
C MET A 179 -9.52 -8.07 -11.09
N ALA A 180 -9.67 -9.39 -10.96
CA ALA A 180 -10.32 -10.23 -11.98
C ALA A 180 -11.77 -9.79 -12.31
N ASP A 181 -12.47 -9.22 -11.33
CA ASP A 181 -13.82 -8.65 -11.42
C ASP A 181 -13.86 -7.17 -11.92
N TYR A 182 -12.71 -6.61 -12.31
CA TYR A 182 -12.51 -5.23 -12.74
C TYR A 182 -12.60 -4.16 -11.63
N THR A 183 -12.52 -4.56 -10.36
CA THR A 183 -12.35 -3.60 -9.27
C THR A 183 -10.93 -3.05 -9.23
N LEU A 184 -10.81 -1.77 -8.86
CA LEU A 184 -9.53 -1.08 -8.85
C LEU A 184 -8.74 -1.40 -7.59
N LYS A 185 -7.56 -1.99 -7.80
CA LYS A 185 -6.43 -2.09 -6.87
C LYS A 185 -5.15 -1.88 -7.69
N PRO A 186 -4.02 -1.49 -7.06
CA PRO A 186 -3.86 -1.10 -5.67
C PRO A 186 -4.57 0.24 -5.37
N ASP A 187 -4.68 0.62 -4.10
CA ASP A 187 -5.38 1.83 -3.68
C ASP A 187 -4.46 3.06 -3.66
N ILE A 188 -3.18 2.89 -3.34
CA ILE A 188 -2.20 3.97 -3.17
C ILE A 188 -0.78 3.43 -3.37
N SER A 189 0.20 4.31 -3.59
CA SER A 189 1.63 3.98 -3.61
C SER A 189 2.38 4.60 -2.42
N ALA A 190 3.39 3.90 -1.92
CA ALA A 190 4.25 4.37 -0.85
C ALA A 190 5.71 3.89 -1.01
N PRO A 191 6.68 4.48 -0.28
CA PRO A 191 8.08 4.14 -0.42
C PRO A 191 8.36 2.66 -0.16
N GLY A 192 8.80 1.95 -1.20
CA GLY A 192 9.03 0.52 -1.17
C GLY A 192 10.40 0.08 -1.69
N ASP A 193 11.17 0.98 -2.32
CA ASP A 193 12.49 0.66 -2.86
C ASP A 193 13.65 1.17 -1.99
N ASN A 194 14.66 0.32 -1.79
CA ASN A 194 15.89 0.63 -1.06
C ASN A 194 15.64 1.21 0.35
N VAL A 195 14.68 0.64 1.07
CA VAL A 195 14.24 1.12 2.38
C VAL A 195 15.15 0.58 3.48
N THR A 196 15.76 1.47 4.24
CA THR A 196 16.57 1.12 5.43
C THR A 196 15.68 0.97 6.66
N SER A 197 15.73 -0.17 7.35
CA SER A 197 14.97 -0.42 8.58
C SER A 197 15.72 -1.34 9.56
N THR A 198 15.11 -1.58 10.73
CA THR A 198 15.60 -2.52 11.76
C THR A 198 15.67 -3.94 11.22
N ALA A 199 16.74 -4.65 11.55
CA ALA A 199 16.89 -6.07 11.22
C ALA A 199 17.56 -6.82 12.37
N ILE A 200 17.64 -8.13 12.26
CA ILE A 200 18.36 -9.00 13.19
C ILE A 200 19.39 -9.79 12.40
N ASP A 201 20.66 -9.67 12.75
CA ASP A 201 21.70 -10.49 12.13
C ASP A 201 21.41 -11.98 12.42
N PRO A 202 21.12 -12.81 11.41
CA PRO A 202 20.73 -14.19 11.62
C PRO A 202 21.88 -15.06 12.15
N ALA A 203 23.14 -14.66 11.96
CA ALA A 203 24.31 -15.39 12.44
C ALA A 203 24.61 -15.10 13.91
N THR A 204 24.40 -13.85 14.36
CA THR A 204 24.74 -13.42 15.73
C THR A 204 23.51 -13.23 16.63
N ASN A 205 22.30 -13.23 16.05
CA ASN A 205 21.05 -12.89 16.71
C ASN A 205 21.11 -11.51 17.41
N THR A 206 21.82 -10.55 16.79
CA THR A 206 21.97 -9.18 17.30
C THR A 206 21.23 -8.18 16.42
N GLN A 207 20.78 -7.07 17.02
CA GLN A 207 20.09 -6.01 16.29
C GLN A 207 21.04 -5.31 15.31
N THR A 208 20.57 -5.12 14.09
CA THR A 208 21.29 -4.43 13.01
C THR A 208 20.31 -3.64 12.14
N TYR A 209 20.79 -3.14 10.99
CA TYR A 209 19.97 -2.53 9.96
C TYR A 209 20.14 -3.26 8.64
N ALA A 210 19.07 -3.29 7.84
CA ALA A 210 19.10 -3.83 6.49
C ALA A 210 18.39 -2.89 5.51
N VAL A 211 18.78 -2.98 4.24
CA VAL A 211 18.14 -2.29 3.12
C VAL A 211 17.38 -3.35 2.32
N GLU A 212 16.07 -3.18 2.20
CA GLU A 212 15.20 -4.11 1.48
C GLU A 212 14.31 -3.33 0.49
N SER A 213 13.89 -4.00 -0.59
CA SER A 213 12.97 -3.48 -1.59
C SER A 213 11.77 -4.41 -1.75
N GLY A 214 10.57 -3.84 -1.84
CA GLY A 214 9.33 -4.58 -2.06
C GLY A 214 8.10 -3.78 -1.65
N THR A 215 6.93 -4.22 -2.13
CA THR A 215 5.64 -3.74 -1.59
C THR A 215 5.50 -4.07 -0.09
N SER A 216 6.28 -5.02 0.42
CA SER A 216 6.45 -5.30 1.84
C SER A 216 7.05 -4.15 2.65
N MET A 217 7.68 -3.16 2.02
CA MET A 217 8.21 -1.95 2.67
C MET A 217 7.25 -0.77 2.50
N ALA A 218 6.52 -0.72 1.37
CA ALA A 218 5.48 0.27 1.13
C ALA A 218 4.25 0.07 2.07
N GLY A 219 3.82 -1.17 2.24
CA GLY A 219 2.71 -1.55 3.14
C GLY A 219 2.84 -1.01 4.57
N PRO A 220 3.98 -1.22 5.28
CA PRO A 220 4.19 -0.66 6.61
C PRO A 220 4.36 0.86 6.64
N PHE A 221 4.90 1.47 5.58
CA PHE A 221 4.92 2.94 5.49
C PHE A 221 3.49 3.49 5.54
N ASN A 222 2.59 2.93 4.74
CA ASN A 222 1.17 3.29 4.74
C ASN A 222 0.48 2.95 6.07
N ALA A 223 0.81 1.83 6.72
CA ALA A 223 0.25 1.50 8.05
C ALA A 223 0.62 2.55 9.10
N GLY A 224 1.89 2.98 9.14
CA GLY A 224 2.33 4.06 10.02
C GLY A 224 1.70 5.42 9.67
N ALA A 225 1.55 5.73 8.39
CA ALA A 225 0.86 6.93 7.93
C ALA A 225 -0.62 6.94 8.38
N ALA A 226 -1.30 5.80 8.24
CA ALA A 226 -2.68 5.63 8.69
C ALA A 226 -2.82 5.84 10.20
N LEU A 227 -1.87 5.40 11.02
CA LEU A 227 -1.89 5.66 12.47
C LEU A 227 -1.84 7.17 12.79
N LEU A 228 -0.97 7.93 12.11
CA LEU A 228 -0.87 9.38 12.29
C LEU A 228 -2.14 10.11 11.84
N VAL A 229 -2.65 9.77 10.65
CA VAL A 229 -3.89 10.35 10.11
C VAL A 229 -5.09 9.99 11.00
N MET A 230 -5.17 8.73 11.45
CA MET A 230 -6.22 8.28 12.38
C MET A 230 -6.16 9.03 13.70
N GLN A 231 -4.96 9.25 14.27
CA GLN A 231 -4.80 10.04 15.50
C GLN A 231 -5.36 11.46 15.33
N LYS A 232 -5.05 12.10 14.20
CA LYS A 232 -5.54 13.45 13.88
C LYS A 232 -7.05 13.48 13.68
N ILE A 233 -7.62 12.53 12.94
CA ILE A 233 -9.06 12.41 12.72
C ILE A 233 -9.81 12.20 14.04
N LYS A 234 -9.34 11.29 14.91
CA LYS A 234 -9.93 11.09 16.25
C LYS A 234 -9.91 12.35 17.11
N ALA A 235 -8.87 13.18 16.97
CA ALA A 235 -8.77 14.43 17.72
C ALA A 235 -9.74 15.52 17.22
N THR A 236 -10.11 15.52 15.94
CA THR A 236 -10.98 16.54 15.33
C THR A 236 -12.43 16.08 15.15
N GLN A 237 -12.65 14.77 15.07
CA GLN A 237 -13.93 14.10 14.83
C GLN A 237 -14.06 12.87 15.76
N PRO A 238 -14.18 13.09 17.09
CA PRO A 238 -14.11 12.03 18.09
C PRO A 238 -15.29 11.03 18.04
N ASP A 239 -16.37 11.38 17.37
CA ASP A 239 -17.55 10.53 17.23
C ASP A 239 -17.40 9.48 16.10
N LEU A 240 -16.39 9.63 15.22
CA LEU A 240 -16.10 8.64 14.18
C LEU A 240 -15.49 7.38 14.79
N THR A 241 -16.14 6.24 14.56
CA THR A 241 -15.74 4.93 15.08
C THR A 241 -15.97 3.85 14.02
N GLY A 242 -15.49 2.63 14.28
CA GLY A 242 -15.74 1.47 13.42
C GLY A 242 -15.35 1.71 11.94
N ALA A 243 -16.16 1.19 11.03
CA ALA A 243 -15.97 1.33 9.59
C ALA A 243 -15.86 2.80 9.13
N ASP A 244 -16.64 3.72 9.73
CA ASP A 244 -16.64 5.13 9.32
C ASP A 244 -15.30 5.81 9.60
N LEU A 245 -14.66 5.47 10.71
CA LEU A 245 -13.31 5.95 11.03
C LEU A 245 -12.29 5.40 10.01
N VAL A 246 -12.35 4.10 9.70
CA VAL A 246 -11.42 3.48 8.75
C VAL A 246 -11.60 4.09 7.36
N LYS A 247 -12.85 4.27 6.92
CA LYS A 247 -13.20 4.96 5.68
C LYS A 247 -12.64 6.38 5.65
N ALA A 248 -12.81 7.17 6.71
CA ALA A 248 -12.29 8.53 6.79
C ALA A 248 -10.75 8.57 6.64
N VAL A 249 -10.03 7.63 7.27
CA VAL A 249 -8.57 7.51 7.13
C VAL A 249 -8.18 7.11 5.70
N LYS A 250 -8.87 6.12 5.10
CA LYS A 250 -8.61 5.69 3.72
C LYS A 250 -8.83 6.84 2.73
N LEU A 251 -9.95 7.55 2.84
CA LEU A 251 -10.27 8.70 1.98
C LEU A 251 -9.24 9.81 2.15
N ALA A 252 -8.85 10.15 3.39
CA ALA A 252 -7.85 11.18 3.63
C ALA A 252 -6.51 10.86 2.95
N LEU A 253 -6.03 9.61 3.05
CA LEU A 253 -4.79 9.17 2.41
C LEU A 253 -4.90 9.17 0.88
N MET A 254 -5.95 8.57 0.32
CA MET A 254 -6.13 8.47 -1.14
C MET A 254 -6.38 9.84 -1.78
N ASN A 255 -7.19 10.71 -1.18
CA ASN A 255 -7.50 12.03 -1.74
C ASN A 255 -6.33 13.02 -1.61
N ALA A 256 -5.42 12.79 -0.66
CA ALA A 256 -4.21 13.59 -0.51
C ALA A 256 -3.09 13.15 -1.45
N ALA A 257 -3.09 11.88 -1.87
CA ALA A 257 -2.06 11.29 -2.71
C ALA A 257 -1.83 12.10 -4.00
N GLU A 258 -0.58 12.12 -4.46
CA GLU A 258 -0.16 12.85 -5.65
C GLU A 258 0.00 11.88 -6.84
N PRO A 259 -0.79 12.02 -7.92
CA PRO A 259 -0.63 11.18 -9.10
C PRO A 259 0.75 11.35 -9.72
N MET A 260 1.48 10.26 -9.87
CA MET A 260 2.84 10.22 -10.41
C MET A 260 2.82 10.26 -11.94
N LYS A 261 3.82 10.92 -12.53
CA LYS A 261 4.09 10.90 -13.97
C LYS A 261 5.06 9.78 -14.32
N ASP A 262 4.90 9.21 -15.50
CA ASP A 262 5.84 8.19 -15.98
C ASP A 262 7.14 8.86 -16.44
N ILE A 263 8.27 8.52 -15.83
CA ILE A 263 9.57 9.11 -16.16
C ILE A 263 10.00 8.83 -17.62
N ASN A 264 9.54 7.73 -18.20
CA ASN A 264 9.80 7.40 -19.60
C ASN A 264 8.81 8.06 -20.56
N TYR A 265 7.64 8.47 -20.04
CA TYR A 265 6.56 9.12 -20.79
C TYR A 265 6.04 10.36 -20.00
N PRO A 266 6.85 11.42 -19.87
CA PRO A 266 6.67 12.49 -18.86
C PRO A 266 5.40 13.35 -19.02
N ASP A 267 4.73 13.26 -20.16
CA ASP A 267 3.44 13.90 -20.40
C ASP A 267 2.24 13.06 -19.94
N THR A 268 2.49 11.85 -19.42
CA THR A 268 1.45 10.89 -19.05
C THR A 268 1.52 10.53 -17.57
N TYR A 269 0.36 10.49 -16.92
CA TYR A 269 0.23 9.92 -15.58
C TYR A 269 0.35 8.40 -15.64
N ILE A 270 0.93 7.84 -14.58
CA ILE A 270 0.95 6.40 -14.39
C ILE A 270 -0.48 5.87 -14.21
N SER A 271 -0.77 4.67 -14.71
CA SER A 271 -2.09 4.06 -14.59
C SER A 271 -2.56 3.97 -13.13
N PRO A 272 -3.81 4.32 -12.78
CA PRO A 272 -4.38 4.03 -11.46
C PRO A 272 -4.35 2.54 -11.12
N ARG A 273 -4.29 1.66 -12.12
CA ARG A 273 -4.10 0.21 -11.93
C ARG A 273 -2.71 -0.18 -11.43
N ARG A 274 -1.73 0.72 -11.55
CA ARG A 274 -0.36 0.56 -11.04
C ARG A 274 -0.16 1.31 -9.73
N GLN A 275 -0.55 2.58 -9.70
CA GLN A 275 -0.23 3.49 -8.59
C GLN A 275 -1.39 3.75 -7.60
N GLY A 276 -2.58 3.21 -7.89
CA GLY A 276 -3.78 3.61 -7.18
C GLY A 276 -4.06 5.11 -7.31
N ALA A 277 -4.32 5.78 -6.19
CA ALA A 277 -4.54 7.21 -6.13
C ALA A 277 -3.25 8.05 -6.35
N GLY A 278 -2.07 7.45 -6.21
CA GLY A 278 -0.78 8.13 -6.36
C GLY A 278 0.16 7.93 -5.17
N GLN A 279 1.26 8.69 -5.15
CA GLN A 279 2.24 8.70 -4.07
C GLN A 279 1.62 9.29 -2.80
N ILE A 280 1.77 8.59 -1.68
CA ILE A 280 1.23 8.99 -0.37
C ILE A 280 1.78 10.33 0.12
N ASP A 281 0.90 11.22 0.59
CA ASP A 281 1.26 12.48 1.26
C ASP A 281 0.58 12.55 2.63
N VAL A 282 1.32 12.17 3.68
CA VAL A 282 0.81 12.07 5.05
C VAL A 282 0.46 13.44 5.64
N ALA A 283 1.24 14.47 5.31
CA ALA A 283 1.02 15.81 5.82
C ALA A 283 -0.29 16.39 5.25
N LYS A 284 -0.47 16.30 3.92
CA LYS A 284 -1.68 16.73 3.25
C LYS A 284 -2.90 15.90 3.68
N ALA A 285 -2.76 14.60 3.90
CA ALA A 285 -3.83 13.74 4.41
C ALA A 285 -4.32 14.17 5.80
N GLY A 286 -3.41 14.50 6.71
CA GLY A 286 -3.76 14.93 8.08
C GLY A 286 -4.47 16.29 8.14
N ASP A 287 -4.29 17.15 7.14
CA ASP A 287 -4.88 18.49 7.08
C ASP A 287 -6.04 18.60 6.06
N LEU A 288 -6.40 17.49 5.40
CA LEU A 288 -7.48 17.44 4.43
C LEU A 288 -8.82 17.72 5.14
N THR A 289 -9.53 18.75 4.70
CA THR A 289 -10.85 19.12 5.25
C THR A 289 -12.00 18.69 4.36
N VAL A 290 -11.70 18.11 3.20
CA VAL A 290 -12.67 17.72 2.19
C VAL A 290 -12.37 16.31 1.74
N SER A 291 -13.33 15.40 1.84
CA SER A 291 -13.21 14.06 1.27
C SER A 291 -13.92 13.98 -0.07
N ALA A 292 -13.30 13.30 -1.03
CA ALA A 292 -13.88 12.91 -2.30
C ALA A 292 -14.09 11.40 -2.33
N GLU A 293 -15.35 11.00 -2.43
CA GLU A 293 -15.77 9.60 -2.37
C GLU A 293 -16.38 9.16 -3.70
N GLY A 294 -15.92 8.03 -4.22
CA GLY A 294 -16.41 7.41 -5.44
C GLY A 294 -17.53 6.40 -5.16
N ASN A 295 -17.41 5.20 -5.73
CA ASN A 295 -18.35 4.10 -5.45
C ASN A 295 -17.80 3.15 -4.38
N ASN A 296 -18.69 2.38 -3.75
CA ASN A 296 -18.34 1.35 -2.75
C ASN A 296 -17.45 1.87 -1.61
N ASP A 297 -17.76 3.07 -1.09
CA ASP A 297 -17.04 3.71 0.02
C ASP A 297 -15.53 3.94 -0.22
N ALA A 298 -15.09 3.95 -1.48
CA ALA A 298 -13.69 4.09 -1.86
C ALA A 298 -13.33 5.52 -2.30
N GLY A 299 -12.05 5.87 -2.17
CA GLY A 299 -11.46 7.09 -2.77
C GLY A 299 -11.25 6.98 -4.28
N SER A 300 -11.83 5.97 -4.92
CA SER A 300 -11.68 5.64 -6.34
C SER A 300 -13.03 5.21 -6.93
N VAL A 301 -13.09 5.07 -8.26
CA VAL A 301 -14.30 4.61 -8.96
C VAL A 301 -13.94 3.45 -9.87
N SER A 302 -14.52 2.27 -9.60
CA SER A 302 -14.43 1.11 -10.49
C SER A 302 -15.63 1.08 -11.42
N LEU A 303 -15.45 1.41 -12.70
CA LEU A 303 -16.53 1.47 -13.68
C LEU A 303 -16.84 0.13 -14.35
N GLY A 304 -15.96 -0.86 -14.21
CA GLY A 304 -16.05 -2.14 -14.89
C GLY A 304 -16.19 -2.00 -16.41
N LYS A 305 -17.09 -2.78 -17.01
CA LYS A 305 -17.34 -2.71 -18.45
C LYS A 305 -18.19 -1.49 -18.81
N ILE A 306 -17.59 -0.54 -19.53
CA ILE A 306 -18.26 0.68 -19.99
C ILE A 306 -18.62 0.64 -21.48
N GLY A 307 -19.65 1.42 -21.85
CA GLY A 307 -19.99 1.71 -23.25
C GLY A 307 -19.24 2.94 -23.79
N LYS A 308 -19.73 3.50 -24.91
CA LYS A 308 -19.19 4.75 -25.47
C LYS A 308 -19.36 5.95 -24.53
N THR A 309 -20.40 5.92 -23.70
CA THR A 309 -20.68 6.96 -22.70
C THR A 309 -21.10 6.25 -21.41
N THR A 310 -20.46 6.65 -20.31
CA THR A 310 -20.76 6.21 -18.94
C THR A 310 -20.78 7.45 -18.07
N THR A 311 -21.61 7.43 -17.03
CA THR A 311 -21.67 8.47 -16.01
C THR A 311 -21.45 7.84 -14.65
N PHE A 312 -20.72 8.53 -13.78
CA PHE A 312 -20.53 8.16 -12.40
C PHE A 312 -20.60 9.43 -11.53
N THR A 313 -20.72 9.23 -10.22
CA THR A 313 -20.81 10.31 -9.25
C THR A 313 -19.61 10.25 -8.33
N VAL A 314 -19.06 11.42 -8.01
CA VAL A 314 -18.10 11.62 -6.93
C VAL A 314 -18.74 12.57 -5.94
N THR A 315 -18.81 12.16 -4.68
CA THR A 315 -19.38 12.95 -3.58
C THR A 315 -18.26 13.69 -2.88
N LEU A 316 -18.34 15.03 -2.85
CA LEU A 316 -17.44 15.86 -2.07
C LEU A 316 -18.11 16.25 -0.76
N THR A 317 -17.47 15.92 0.37
CA THR A 317 -17.95 16.28 1.72
C THR A 317 -16.94 17.21 2.37
N ASN A 318 -17.36 18.43 2.69
CA ASN A 318 -16.55 19.40 3.43
C ASN A 318 -16.77 19.25 4.93
N HIS A 319 -15.74 18.76 5.62
CA HIS A 319 -15.67 18.58 7.07
C HIS A 319 -15.14 19.84 7.78
N GLY A 320 -14.71 20.85 7.01
CA GLY A 320 -14.22 22.13 7.49
C GLY A 320 -15.33 23.12 7.86
N LYS A 321 -14.93 24.22 8.51
CA LYS A 321 -15.85 25.31 8.91
C LYS A 321 -16.04 26.37 7.84
N THR A 322 -15.21 26.37 6.80
CA THR A 322 -15.22 27.37 5.73
C THR A 322 -15.68 26.73 4.44
N ALA A 323 -16.49 27.47 3.67
CA ALA A 323 -16.87 27.06 2.31
C ALA A 323 -15.61 26.92 1.44
N GLN A 324 -15.61 25.91 0.57
CA GLN A 324 -14.51 25.58 -0.33
C GLN A 324 -15.03 25.61 -1.77
N ASN A 325 -14.16 26.00 -2.70
CA ASN A 325 -14.44 26.00 -4.13
C ASN A 325 -13.51 25.02 -4.83
N TYR A 326 -14.01 24.33 -5.84
CA TYR A 326 -13.25 23.29 -6.54
C TYR A 326 -13.36 23.47 -8.05
N THR A 327 -12.30 23.09 -8.73
CA THR A 327 -12.26 22.95 -10.19
C THR A 327 -11.98 21.48 -10.47
N VAL A 328 -12.79 20.88 -11.34
CA VAL A 328 -12.54 19.53 -11.83
C VAL A 328 -11.59 19.64 -13.02
N ASP A 329 -10.40 19.07 -12.89
CA ASP A 329 -9.48 18.84 -14.00
C ASP A 329 -9.54 17.36 -14.39
N THR A 330 -9.79 17.10 -15.67
CA THR A 330 -9.83 15.73 -16.20
C THR A 330 -8.47 15.23 -16.64
N ASN A 331 -7.40 16.02 -16.50
CA ASN A 331 -6.01 15.63 -16.80
C ASN A 331 -5.83 14.96 -18.16
N GLY A 332 -6.52 15.45 -19.20
CA GLY A 332 -6.45 14.89 -20.56
C GLY A 332 -7.45 13.78 -20.88
N GLY A 333 -8.23 13.29 -19.91
CA GLY A 333 -9.29 12.29 -20.12
C GLY A 333 -8.86 10.85 -19.76
N PRO A 334 -9.62 9.83 -20.19
CA PRO A 334 -9.31 8.44 -19.87
C PRO A 334 -8.06 7.97 -20.63
N LEU A 335 -7.10 7.42 -19.89
CA LEU A 335 -5.93 6.76 -20.47
C LEU A 335 -6.22 5.27 -20.72
N THR A 336 -5.55 4.70 -21.72
CA THR A 336 -5.63 3.28 -22.08
C THR A 336 -4.25 2.65 -22.02
N GLN A 337 -4.19 1.40 -21.56
CA GLN A 337 -2.95 0.62 -21.62
C GLN A 337 -2.50 0.41 -23.06
N VAL A 338 -1.25 0.73 -23.34
CA VAL A 338 -0.60 0.50 -24.61
C VAL A 338 0.70 -0.29 -24.42
N ARG A 339 1.13 -0.94 -25.50
CA ARG A 339 2.41 -1.67 -25.57
C ARG A 339 3.28 -0.99 -26.60
N ASP A 340 4.35 -0.39 -26.13
CA ASP A 340 5.30 0.29 -27.00
C ASP A 340 6.30 -0.73 -27.57
N ALA A 341 5.98 -1.25 -28.77
CA ALA A 341 6.84 -2.18 -29.49
C ALA A 341 8.20 -1.56 -29.86
N SER A 342 8.26 -0.24 -30.05
CA SER A 342 9.51 0.46 -30.32
C SER A 342 10.38 0.55 -29.07
N ASN A 343 9.75 0.54 -27.90
CA ASN A 343 10.42 0.54 -26.62
C ASN A 343 10.59 -0.85 -25.98
N GLY A 344 10.67 -1.93 -26.76
CA GLY A 344 10.91 -3.27 -26.21
C GLY A 344 9.68 -3.88 -25.52
N ASN A 345 8.49 -3.55 -26.01
CA ASN A 345 7.19 -3.98 -25.48
C ASN A 345 6.94 -3.48 -24.04
N THR A 346 7.44 -2.29 -23.70
CA THR A 346 7.12 -1.62 -22.44
C THR A 346 5.63 -1.33 -22.37
N VAL A 347 5.05 -1.59 -21.20
CA VAL A 347 3.64 -1.31 -20.90
C VAL A 347 3.54 0.04 -20.23
N HIS A 348 2.75 0.93 -20.81
CA HIS A 348 2.41 2.22 -20.22
C HIS A 348 0.98 2.60 -20.59
N ASP A 349 0.49 3.71 -20.05
CA ASP A 349 -0.81 4.27 -20.40
C ASP A 349 -0.63 5.45 -21.37
N GLN A 350 -1.60 5.66 -22.28
CA GLN A 350 -1.68 6.77 -23.24
C GLN A 350 -3.13 7.20 -23.46
#